data_AF-A0A4T0M3Y5-F1
#
_entry.id   AF-A0A4T0M3Y5-F1
#
_cell.length_a   1.000
_cell.length_b   1.000
_cell.length_c   1.000
_cell.angle_alpha   90.00
_cell.angle_beta   90.00
_cell.angle_gamma   90.00
#
_symmetry.space_group_name_H-M   'P 1'
#
loop_
_entity.id
_entity.type
_entity.pdbx_description
1 polymer ?
#
loop_
_entity_poly.entity_id
_entity_poly.type
_entity_poly.pdbx_seq_one_letter_code
_entity_poly.pdbx_strand_id
1 'polypeptide(L)'
;MMMLVYSLVGQNNSIRNEYNASTRDYSQIVEQVMEKIPPNNSKLTFKYKDININYLSDNGIVYLVISQDSVSRAVAFKYLLDLQQKFTSVEDSDVDFTDTIKDLLESYNTQPPEDQLGKTQNELNQVKDVMIQNMESIIDRGDRIDNLVDRTNEMSSQAFAFRKKSTMLRRQMWYKNKKIQLLTAFVGLVTYPRSIVSNPSSSYYTSSTDYKPIKLSPLNLANLPKLAPTEEGKRLAAYAAVDANISDSSKVIGIGSGSTVPYVVERIVQQGAALNEERVFIPTGFQSKELIVKNNLVLGDVDQYPTIDVTIDGADEVDNNLNAVKGGGACHLREKVLAEAAKIFVIVADERKNSKLLGTSWTQGVPIEVAPFAYAKVLKNVAKLGSTKPALRMGIKKAGPVVTDNGNFLIDAPFGESYYRDPKELLMRIKMLTGVVEVGLFCGMAKAAYFGYSNGSVLIRSADGTISEQSSI
;
A
#
# COMPACT_ATOMS: atom_id res chain seq x y z
N MET A 1 -15.30 1.99 -41.62
CA MET A 1 -15.05 1.52 -40.23
C MET A 1 -16.33 1.80 -39.46
N MET A 2 -16.95 0.78 -38.86
CA MET A 2 -18.26 0.93 -38.20
C MET A 2 -18.07 1.64 -36.85
N MET A 3 -18.86 2.68 -36.61
CA MET A 3 -18.82 3.51 -35.40
C MET A 3 -19.55 2.83 -34.24
N LEU A 4 -20.77 2.37 -34.49
CA LEU A 4 -21.61 1.59 -33.59
C LEU A 4 -21.53 0.12 -34.02
N VAL A 5 -21.24 -0.79 -33.09
CA VAL A 5 -20.90 -2.18 -33.42
C VAL A 5 -21.88 -3.20 -32.87
N TYR A 6 -22.64 -2.84 -31.83
CA TYR A 6 -23.63 -3.71 -31.22
C TYR A 6 -24.71 -2.87 -30.56
N SER A 7 -25.97 -3.31 -30.59
CA SER A 7 -27.06 -2.67 -29.85
C SER A 7 -28.11 -3.67 -29.41
N LEU A 8 -28.76 -3.39 -28.27
CA LEU A 8 -29.85 -4.21 -27.76
C LEU A 8 -30.97 -3.38 -27.13
N VAL A 9 -32.12 -4.03 -26.98
CA VAL A 9 -33.19 -3.65 -26.07
C VAL A 9 -33.43 -4.82 -25.11
N GLY A 10 -33.43 -4.52 -23.81
CA GLY A 10 -33.67 -5.49 -22.74
C GLY A 10 -34.79 -5.04 -21.81
N GLN A 11 -35.38 -5.98 -21.09
CA GLN A 11 -36.42 -5.72 -20.08
C GLN A 11 -36.14 -6.57 -18.85
N ASN A 12 -36.25 -5.98 -17.64
CA ASN A 12 -36.05 -6.70 -16.37
C ASN A 12 -34.76 -7.54 -16.33
N ASN A 13 -33.66 -6.96 -16.81
CA ASN A 13 -32.34 -7.60 -16.87
C ASN A 13 -32.20 -8.80 -17.84
N SER A 14 -33.18 -9.00 -18.72
CA SER A 14 -33.13 -9.98 -19.81
C SER A 14 -33.02 -9.27 -21.17
N ILE A 15 -32.27 -9.85 -22.10
CA ILE A 15 -32.14 -9.34 -23.47
C ILE A 15 -33.38 -9.75 -24.25
N ARG A 16 -34.07 -8.80 -24.88
CA ARG A 16 -35.27 -9.06 -25.69
C ARG A 16 -34.91 -9.16 -27.17
N ASN A 17 -34.20 -8.16 -27.68
CA ASN A 17 -33.74 -8.09 -29.06
C ASN A 17 -32.34 -7.49 -29.08
N GLU A 18 -31.47 -8.05 -29.90
CA GLU A 18 -30.09 -7.58 -30.06
C GLU A 18 -29.63 -7.69 -31.50
N TYR A 19 -28.70 -6.83 -31.90
CA TYR A 19 -28.04 -6.90 -33.19
C TYR A 19 -26.53 -6.65 -33.01
N ASN A 20 -25.73 -7.60 -33.49
CA ASN A 20 -24.29 -7.49 -33.54
C ASN A 20 -23.86 -7.26 -34.99
N ALA A 21 -23.28 -6.08 -35.25
CA ALA A 21 -22.81 -5.68 -36.57
C ALA A 21 -21.31 -5.96 -36.77
N SER A 22 -20.63 -6.48 -35.74
CA SER A 22 -19.21 -6.83 -35.71
C SER A 22 -19.00 -8.34 -35.74
N THR A 23 -17.81 -8.76 -36.15
CA THR A 23 -17.36 -10.16 -36.02
C THR A 23 -16.93 -10.52 -34.59
N ARG A 24 -16.77 -9.52 -33.72
CA ARG A 24 -16.41 -9.72 -32.30
C ARG A 24 -17.65 -10.10 -31.50
N ASP A 25 -17.52 -11.13 -30.67
CA ASP A 25 -18.54 -11.52 -29.71
C ASP A 25 -18.55 -10.55 -28.51
N TYR A 26 -19.75 -10.05 -28.17
CA TYR A 26 -19.98 -9.13 -27.07
C TYR A 26 -20.89 -9.71 -25.98
N SER A 27 -21.42 -10.93 -26.12
CA SER A 27 -22.45 -11.49 -25.23
C SER A 27 -22.02 -11.49 -23.76
N GLN A 28 -20.79 -11.92 -23.45
CA GLN A 28 -20.26 -11.92 -22.08
C GLN A 28 -20.16 -10.53 -21.46
N ILE A 29 -19.76 -9.53 -22.25
CA ILE A 29 -19.62 -8.15 -21.79
C ILE A 29 -21.01 -7.57 -21.51
N VAL A 30 -21.96 -7.86 -22.40
CA VAL A 30 -23.35 -7.42 -22.28
C VAL A 30 -24.01 -7.99 -21.03
N GLU A 31 -23.89 -9.30 -20.77
CA GLU A 31 -24.45 -9.93 -19.57
C GLU A 31 -23.96 -9.26 -18.29
N GLN A 32 -22.65 -9.02 -18.19
CA GLN A 32 -22.05 -8.35 -17.03
C GLN A 32 -22.49 -6.90 -16.87
N VAL A 33 -22.72 -6.20 -17.99
CA VAL A 33 -23.24 -4.83 -17.97
C VAL A 33 -24.67 -4.85 -17.47
N MET A 34 -25.52 -5.72 -18.02
CA MET A 34 -26.93 -5.83 -17.67
C MET A 34 -27.10 -6.03 -16.15
N GLU A 35 -26.39 -6.99 -15.54
CA GLU A 35 -26.42 -7.23 -14.08
C GLU A 35 -26.12 -6.01 -13.20
N LYS A 36 -25.43 -5.00 -13.74
CA LYS A 36 -25.04 -3.80 -13.01
C LYS A 36 -25.97 -2.61 -13.24
N ILE A 37 -26.90 -2.71 -14.18
CA ILE A 37 -27.85 -1.65 -14.44
C ILE A 37 -28.82 -1.61 -13.25
N PRO A 38 -28.88 -0.49 -12.52
CA PRO A 38 -29.74 -0.40 -11.36
C PRO A 38 -31.21 -0.35 -11.83
N PRO A 39 -32.17 -0.78 -10.99
CA PRO A 39 -33.58 -0.90 -11.37
C PRO A 39 -34.28 0.44 -11.59
N ASN A 40 -33.62 1.56 -11.26
CA ASN A 40 -34.12 2.91 -11.47
C ASN A 40 -33.62 3.52 -12.79
N ASN A 41 -34.32 4.55 -13.24
CA ASN A 41 -33.95 5.30 -14.44
C ASN A 41 -32.50 5.80 -14.33
N SER A 42 -31.67 5.46 -15.30
CA SER A 42 -30.24 5.78 -15.29
C SER A 42 -29.66 5.86 -16.70
N LYS A 43 -28.63 6.68 -16.86
CA LYS A 43 -27.86 6.84 -18.10
C LYS A 43 -26.39 6.76 -17.73
N LEU A 44 -25.62 5.85 -18.34
CA LEU A 44 -24.23 5.65 -17.96
C LEU A 44 -23.40 5.11 -19.15
N THR A 45 -22.11 5.45 -19.15
CA THR A 45 -21.12 4.91 -20.09
C THR A 45 -20.10 4.08 -19.33
N PHE A 46 -19.95 2.82 -19.73
CA PHE A 46 -18.83 1.98 -19.30
C PHE A 46 -17.74 1.99 -20.36
N LYS A 47 -16.50 2.23 -19.94
CA LYS A 47 -15.33 2.12 -20.82
C LYS A 47 -14.64 0.77 -20.59
N TYR A 48 -14.39 0.04 -21.68
CA TYR A 48 -13.66 -1.23 -21.66
C TYR A 48 -12.69 -1.30 -22.84
N LYS A 49 -11.39 -1.23 -22.56
CA LYS A 49 -10.33 -1.23 -23.59
C LYS A 49 -10.60 -0.16 -24.67
N ASP A 50 -10.87 -0.60 -25.89
CA ASP A 50 -11.06 0.18 -27.11
C ASP A 50 -12.54 0.46 -27.46
N ILE A 51 -13.47 0.08 -26.58
CA ILE A 51 -14.91 0.25 -26.77
C ILE A 51 -15.57 1.01 -25.61
N ASN A 52 -16.67 1.70 -25.95
CA ASN A 52 -17.56 2.36 -25.01
C ASN A 52 -18.94 1.69 -25.07
N ILE A 53 -19.46 1.32 -23.90
CA ILE A 53 -20.77 0.70 -23.73
C ILE A 53 -21.68 1.74 -23.10
N ASN A 54 -22.64 2.25 -23.86
CA ASN A 54 -23.54 3.31 -23.43
C ASN A 54 -24.92 2.70 -23.23
N TYR A 55 -25.58 3.00 -22.12
CA TYR A 55 -26.95 2.55 -21.89
C TYR A 55 -27.85 3.65 -21.33
N LEU A 56 -29.14 3.47 -21.59
CA LEU A 56 -30.27 4.24 -21.10
C LEU A 56 -31.28 3.26 -20.51
N SER A 57 -31.59 3.40 -19.22
CA SER A 57 -32.63 2.64 -18.53
C SER A 57 -33.80 3.56 -18.21
N ASP A 58 -35.01 3.18 -18.61
CA ASP A 58 -36.26 3.89 -18.34
C ASP A 58 -37.40 2.90 -18.11
N ASN A 59 -38.09 3.00 -16.97
CA ASN A 59 -39.25 2.17 -16.61
C ASN A 59 -39.00 0.65 -16.74
N GLY A 60 -37.79 0.19 -16.41
CA GLY A 60 -37.41 -1.23 -16.46
C GLY A 60 -37.04 -1.74 -17.85
N ILE A 61 -37.02 -0.88 -18.87
CA ILE A 61 -36.51 -1.15 -20.21
C ILE A 61 -35.11 -0.55 -20.34
N VAL A 62 -34.18 -1.33 -20.88
CA VAL A 62 -32.80 -0.95 -21.11
C VAL A 62 -32.53 -0.87 -22.59
N TYR A 63 -32.00 0.27 -23.03
CA TYR A 63 -31.46 0.49 -24.37
C TYR A 63 -29.94 0.57 -24.26
N LEU A 64 -29.21 -0.23 -25.02
CA LEU A 64 -27.75 -0.26 -24.94
C LEU A 64 -27.12 -0.25 -26.34
N VAL A 65 -26.00 0.45 -26.46
CA VAL A 65 -25.18 0.50 -27.66
C VAL A 65 -23.70 0.43 -27.31
N ILE A 66 -22.95 -0.39 -28.05
CA ILE A 66 -21.50 -0.46 -27.99
C ILE A 66 -20.95 0.31 -29.20
N SER A 67 -20.04 1.23 -28.92
CA SER A 67 -19.35 2.03 -29.92
C SER A 67 -17.84 1.93 -29.77
N GLN A 68 -17.09 2.24 -30.83
CA GLN A 68 -15.64 2.42 -30.73
C GLN A 68 -15.29 3.65 -29.88
N ASP A 69 -14.08 3.68 -29.33
CA ASP A 69 -13.63 4.80 -28.47
C ASP A 69 -13.56 6.15 -29.20
N SER A 70 -13.47 6.14 -30.53
CA SER A 70 -13.48 7.33 -31.39
C SER A 70 -14.85 8.01 -31.49
N VAL A 71 -15.94 7.33 -31.10
CA VAL A 71 -17.31 7.85 -31.22
C VAL A 71 -17.66 8.72 -30.02
N SER A 72 -18.17 9.92 -30.27
CA SER A 72 -18.56 10.83 -29.19
C SER A 72 -19.79 10.29 -28.45
N ARG A 73 -19.84 10.53 -27.13
CA ARG A 73 -20.99 10.14 -26.29
C ARG A 73 -22.30 10.77 -26.77
N ALA A 74 -22.25 11.98 -27.31
CA ALA A 74 -23.43 12.66 -27.85
C ALA A 74 -24.09 11.86 -28.98
N VAL A 75 -23.29 11.29 -29.89
CA VAL A 75 -23.80 10.44 -30.98
C VAL A 75 -24.39 9.14 -30.43
N ALA A 76 -23.73 8.49 -29.47
CA ALA A 76 -24.21 7.26 -28.86
C ALA A 76 -25.54 7.46 -28.10
N PHE A 77 -25.66 8.52 -27.29
CA PHE A 77 -26.90 8.80 -26.56
C PHE A 77 -28.02 9.32 -27.45
N LYS A 78 -27.71 10.03 -28.53
CA LYS A 78 -28.72 10.38 -29.54
C LYS A 78 -29.30 9.11 -30.17
N TYR A 79 -28.45 8.17 -30.56
CA TYR A 79 -28.89 6.86 -31.05
C TYR A 79 -29.80 6.14 -30.05
N LEU A 80 -29.44 6.13 -28.76
CA LEU A 80 -30.25 5.48 -27.72
C LEU A 80 -31.64 6.13 -27.54
N LEU A 81 -31.73 7.46 -27.68
CA LEU A 81 -33.00 8.18 -27.62
C LEU A 81 -33.88 7.87 -28.84
N ASP A 82 -33.30 7.84 -30.04
CA ASP A 82 -34.02 7.48 -31.26
C ASP A 82 -34.49 6.01 -31.20
N LEU A 83 -33.67 5.13 -30.63
CA LEU A 83 -34.01 3.73 -30.39
C LEU A 83 -35.17 3.60 -29.39
N GLN A 84 -35.12 4.34 -28.28
CA GLN A 84 -36.21 4.40 -27.30
C GLN A 84 -37.52 4.88 -27.94
N GLN A 85 -37.45 5.95 -28.74
CA GLN A 85 -38.62 6.50 -29.42
C GLN A 85 -39.25 5.49 -30.37
N LYS A 86 -38.43 4.81 -31.18
CA LYS A 86 -38.90 3.77 -32.10
C LYS A 86 -39.49 2.58 -31.34
N PHE A 87 -38.86 2.13 -30.26
CA PHE A 87 -39.38 1.02 -29.46
C PHE A 87 -40.72 1.36 -28.79
N THR A 88 -40.84 2.58 -28.24
CA THR A 88 -42.08 3.05 -27.59
C THR A 88 -43.22 3.26 -28.58
N SER A 89 -42.92 3.45 -29.88
CA SER A 89 -43.93 3.59 -30.93
C SER A 89 -44.56 2.27 -31.39
N VAL A 90 -43.98 1.13 -30.99
CA VAL A 90 -44.54 -0.20 -31.27
C VAL A 90 -45.57 -0.53 -30.19
N GLU A 91 -46.85 -0.60 -30.55
CA GLU A 91 -47.95 -0.87 -29.61
C GLU A 91 -47.98 -2.31 -29.09
N ASP A 92 -47.39 -3.26 -29.83
CA ASP A 92 -47.35 -4.68 -29.47
C ASP A 92 -45.97 -5.07 -28.94
N SER A 93 -45.93 -5.54 -27.70
CA SER A 93 -44.69 -5.94 -27.06
C SER A 93 -44.03 -7.14 -27.75
N ASP A 94 -44.78 -8.06 -28.36
CA ASP A 94 -44.21 -9.33 -28.89
C ASP A 94 -43.59 -9.22 -30.30
N VAL A 95 -43.52 -8.03 -30.87
CA VAL A 95 -42.91 -7.81 -32.19
C VAL A 95 -41.39 -7.93 -32.11
N ASP A 96 -40.80 -8.70 -33.02
CA ASP A 96 -39.35 -8.78 -33.17
C ASP A 96 -38.81 -7.41 -33.63
N PHE A 97 -38.04 -6.77 -32.75
CA PHE A 97 -37.48 -5.45 -32.97
C PHE A 97 -36.08 -5.48 -33.59
N THR A 98 -35.55 -6.68 -33.87
CA THR A 98 -34.16 -6.89 -34.34
C THR A 98 -33.87 -6.15 -35.64
N ASP A 99 -34.78 -6.21 -36.63
CA ASP A 99 -34.62 -5.51 -37.90
C ASP A 99 -34.63 -3.98 -37.71
N THR A 100 -35.41 -3.46 -36.76
CA THR A 100 -35.44 -2.02 -36.46
C THR A 100 -34.14 -1.56 -35.81
N ILE A 101 -33.56 -2.37 -34.92
CA ILE A 101 -32.24 -2.11 -34.33
C ILE A 101 -31.18 -2.10 -35.43
N LYS A 102 -31.22 -3.09 -36.32
CA LYS A 102 -30.30 -3.22 -37.45
C LYS A 102 -30.35 -2.00 -38.37
N ASP A 103 -31.53 -1.64 -38.86
CA ASP A 103 -31.70 -0.51 -39.78
C ASP A 103 -31.24 0.81 -39.16
N LEU A 104 -31.57 1.03 -37.87
CA LEU A 104 -31.15 2.24 -37.16
C LEU A 104 -29.64 2.28 -36.98
N LEU A 105 -29.02 1.17 -36.55
CA LEU A 105 -27.58 1.08 -36.34
C LEU A 105 -26.80 1.24 -37.66
N GLU A 106 -27.28 0.67 -38.75
CA GLU A 106 -26.71 0.85 -40.09
C GLU A 106 -26.88 2.28 -40.60
N SER A 107 -28.01 2.93 -40.35
CA SER A 107 -28.23 4.34 -40.71
C SER A 107 -27.22 5.28 -40.01
N TYR A 108 -26.95 5.06 -38.72
CA TYR A 108 -25.97 5.84 -37.97
C TYR A 108 -24.53 5.58 -38.41
N ASN A 109 -24.23 4.37 -38.89
CA ASN A 109 -22.92 4.02 -39.40
C ASN A 109 -22.64 4.55 -40.83
N THR A 110 -23.69 4.71 -41.64
CA THR A 110 -23.57 5.16 -43.03
C THR A 110 -23.75 6.67 -43.18
N GLN A 111 -24.64 7.28 -42.40
CA GLN A 111 -24.90 8.71 -42.38
C GLN A 111 -24.98 9.21 -40.94
N PRO A 112 -23.85 9.36 -40.23
CA PRO A 112 -23.85 9.91 -38.88
C PRO A 112 -24.48 11.29 -38.90
N PRO A 113 -25.37 11.61 -37.94
CA PRO A 113 -25.88 12.96 -37.81
C PRO A 113 -24.70 13.92 -37.65
N GLU A 114 -24.57 14.89 -38.57
CA GLU A 114 -23.60 15.97 -38.42
C GLU A 114 -23.80 16.59 -37.03
N ASP A 115 -22.68 16.92 -36.37
CA ASP A 115 -22.66 17.60 -35.07
C ASP A 115 -23.25 19.00 -35.24
N GLN A 116 -24.58 19.09 -35.38
CA GLN A 116 -25.34 20.33 -35.36
C GLN A 116 -25.31 20.83 -33.91
N LEU A 117 -24.15 21.32 -33.50
CA LEU A 117 -23.81 21.94 -32.21
C LEU A 117 -24.69 23.16 -31.85
N GLY A 118 -25.73 23.47 -32.64
CA GLY A 118 -26.57 24.64 -32.48
C GLY A 118 -28.07 24.40 -32.27
N LYS A 119 -28.63 23.20 -32.47
CA LYS A 119 -30.10 23.03 -32.43
C LYS A 119 -30.68 22.31 -31.22
N THR A 120 -29.85 21.64 -30.40
CA THR A 120 -30.37 21.01 -29.18
C THR A 120 -29.40 21.11 -28.00
N GLN A 121 -29.18 22.35 -27.53
CA GLN A 121 -28.41 22.65 -26.30
C GLN A 121 -28.94 21.89 -25.07
N ASN A 122 -30.24 21.58 -25.04
CA ASN A 122 -30.87 20.83 -23.95
C ASN A 122 -30.49 19.35 -23.92
N GLU A 123 -30.23 18.71 -25.06
CA GLU A 123 -29.83 17.30 -25.13
C GLU A 123 -28.36 17.13 -24.71
N LEU A 124 -27.48 18.04 -25.13
CA LEU A 124 -26.07 18.05 -24.70
C LEU A 124 -25.91 18.28 -23.19
N ASN A 125 -26.79 19.07 -22.57
CA ASN A 125 -26.79 19.25 -21.11
C ASN A 125 -27.14 17.96 -20.37
N GLN A 126 -28.06 17.13 -20.90
CA GLN A 126 -28.38 15.83 -20.29
C GLN A 126 -27.23 14.80 -20.42
N VAL A 127 -26.40 14.90 -21.47
CA VAL A 127 -25.24 14.01 -21.66
C VAL A 127 -24.08 14.37 -20.72
N LYS A 128 -23.98 15.62 -20.26
CA LYS A 128 -22.93 16.04 -19.30
C LYS A 128 -23.04 15.34 -17.94
N ASP A 129 -24.26 15.02 -17.52
CA ASP A 129 -24.54 14.35 -16.24
C ASP A 129 -24.37 12.82 -16.30
N VAL A 130 -24.02 12.28 -17.47
CA VAL A 130 -23.74 10.85 -17.65
C VAL A 130 -22.37 10.52 -17.04
N MET A 131 -22.41 9.78 -15.93
CA MET A 131 -21.22 9.27 -15.24
C MET A 131 -20.46 8.26 -16.12
N ILE A 132 -19.12 8.29 -16.08
CA ILE A 132 -18.26 7.31 -16.74
C ILE A 132 -17.70 6.35 -15.69
N GLN A 133 -17.77 5.05 -15.96
CA GLN A 133 -17.15 4.02 -15.12
C GLN A 133 -16.21 3.13 -15.94
N ASN A 134 -15.04 2.81 -15.39
CA ASN A 134 -14.08 1.90 -16.03
C ASN A 134 -14.38 0.45 -15.66
N MET A 135 -14.56 -0.42 -16.66
CA MET A 135 -14.96 -1.81 -16.47
C MET A 135 -13.78 -2.80 -16.35
N GLU A 136 -12.54 -2.34 -16.55
CA GLU A 136 -11.32 -3.18 -16.52
C GLU A 136 -11.14 -3.97 -15.21
N SER A 137 -11.66 -3.47 -14.07
CA SER A 137 -11.53 -4.17 -12.78
C SER A 137 -12.55 -5.30 -12.56
N ILE A 138 -13.54 -5.44 -13.45
CA ILE A 138 -14.73 -6.28 -13.25
C ILE A 138 -14.76 -7.45 -14.24
N ILE A 139 -14.48 -7.22 -15.52
CA ILE A 139 -14.44 -8.29 -16.54
C ILE A 139 -13.29 -9.28 -16.25
N ASP A 140 -12.17 -8.79 -15.71
CA ASP A 140 -11.01 -9.61 -15.30
C ASP A 140 -11.29 -10.51 -14.07
N ARG A 141 -12.46 -10.39 -13.44
CA ARG A 141 -12.90 -11.25 -12.32
C ARG A 141 -13.82 -12.40 -12.77
N GLY A 142 -14.54 -12.26 -13.89
CA GLY A 142 -15.35 -13.34 -14.47
C GLY A 142 -14.48 -14.49 -15.00
N ASP A 143 -13.40 -14.16 -15.71
CA ASP A 143 -12.43 -15.13 -16.26
C ASP A 143 -11.53 -15.81 -15.21
N ARG A 144 -11.66 -15.47 -13.92
CA ARG A 144 -10.77 -15.92 -12.85
C ARG A 144 -11.35 -17.00 -11.94
N ILE A 145 -12.58 -17.47 -12.12
CA ILE A 145 -13.09 -18.53 -11.23
C ILE A 145 -12.65 -19.93 -11.71
N ASP A 146 -12.67 -20.19 -13.02
CA ASP A 146 -12.29 -21.52 -13.53
C ASP A 146 -10.77 -21.75 -13.54
N ASN A 147 -9.96 -20.72 -13.77
CA ASN A 147 -8.50 -20.83 -13.76
C ASN A 147 -7.85 -20.77 -12.36
N LEU A 148 -8.59 -20.40 -11.31
CA LEU A 148 -8.06 -20.40 -9.93
C LEU A 148 -8.10 -21.78 -9.31
N VAL A 149 -9.02 -22.66 -9.72
CA VAL A 149 -9.08 -24.03 -9.21
C VAL A 149 -7.87 -24.83 -9.72
N ASP A 150 -7.51 -24.65 -11.00
CA ASP A 150 -6.36 -25.34 -11.59
C ASP A 150 -5.01 -24.78 -11.11
N ARG A 151 -4.86 -23.45 -10.95
CA ARG A 151 -3.66 -22.88 -10.31
C ARG A 151 -3.57 -23.14 -8.82
N THR A 152 -4.67 -23.29 -8.10
CA THR A 152 -4.63 -23.69 -6.69
C THR A 152 -4.24 -25.15 -6.55
N ASN A 153 -4.64 -26.01 -7.48
CA ASN A 153 -4.21 -27.41 -7.53
C ASN A 153 -2.74 -27.54 -7.97
N GLU A 154 -2.27 -26.75 -8.95
CA GLU A 154 -0.85 -26.68 -9.31
C GLU A 154 0.02 -26.06 -8.20
N MET A 155 -0.38 -24.95 -7.59
CA MET A 155 0.36 -24.33 -6.48
C MET A 155 0.30 -25.17 -5.20
N SER A 156 -0.81 -25.86 -4.92
CA SER A 156 -0.90 -26.81 -3.81
C SER A 156 0.00 -28.03 -4.06
N SER A 157 0.02 -28.57 -5.28
CA SER A 157 0.90 -29.68 -5.64
C SER A 157 2.38 -29.29 -5.65
N GLN A 158 2.73 -28.09 -6.13
CA GLN A 158 4.08 -27.54 -6.09
C GLN A 158 4.52 -27.15 -4.67
N ALA A 159 3.63 -26.57 -3.85
CA ALA A 159 3.90 -26.29 -2.45
C ALA A 159 4.03 -27.58 -1.62
N PHE A 160 3.28 -28.63 -1.95
CA PHE A 160 3.42 -29.95 -1.32
C PHE A 160 4.70 -30.66 -1.77
N ALA A 161 5.05 -30.60 -3.07
CA ALA A 161 6.31 -31.14 -3.59
C ALA A 161 7.54 -30.37 -3.03
N PHE A 162 7.44 -29.05 -2.89
CA PHE A 162 8.42 -28.20 -2.23
C PHE A 162 8.53 -28.55 -0.74
N ARG A 163 7.41 -28.70 -0.03
CA ARG A 163 7.40 -29.14 1.38
C ARG A 163 8.04 -30.52 1.53
N LYS A 164 7.80 -31.46 0.61
CA LYS A 164 8.41 -32.80 0.63
C LYS A 164 9.92 -32.75 0.38
N LYS A 165 10.39 -31.94 -0.60
CA LYS A 165 11.83 -31.71 -0.85
C LYS A 165 12.51 -30.99 0.33
N SER A 166 11.88 -29.97 0.90
CA SER A 166 12.40 -29.21 2.05
C SER A 166 12.44 -30.05 3.33
N THR A 167 11.49 -30.96 3.53
CA THR A 167 11.50 -31.91 4.66
C THR A 167 12.57 -32.99 4.48
N MET A 168 12.83 -33.43 3.23
CA MET A 168 13.91 -34.37 2.90
C MET A 168 15.29 -33.72 3.09
N LEU A 169 15.47 -32.47 2.64
CA LEU A 169 16.68 -31.66 2.89
C LEU A 169 16.87 -31.41 4.39
N ARG A 170 15.81 -31.10 5.13
CA ARG A 170 15.86 -30.95 6.60
C ARG A 170 16.32 -32.25 7.29
N ARG A 171 15.83 -33.42 6.86
CA ARG A 171 16.28 -34.72 7.39
C ARG A 171 17.74 -35.00 7.04
N GLN A 172 18.16 -34.75 5.79
CA GLN A 172 19.56 -34.90 5.39
C GLN A 172 20.50 -33.96 6.16
N MET A 173 20.11 -32.69 6.31
CA MET A 173 20.84 -31.71 7.13
C MET A 173 20.88 -32.14 8.61
N TRP A 174 19.79 -32.67 9.14
CA TRP A 174 19.73 -33.19 10.50
C TRP A 174 20.68 -34.38 10.71
N TYR A 175 20.74 -35.34 9.77
CA TYR A 175 21.70 -36.44 9.84
C TYR A 175 23.16 -35.98 9.67
N LYS A 176 23.43 -35.02 8.78
CA LYS A 176 24.76 -34.41 8.64
C LYS A 176 25.18 -33.70 9.92
N ASN A 177 24.30 -32.89 10.50
CA ASN A 177 24.56 -32.19 11.76
C ASN A 177 24.71 -33.16 12.94
N LYS A 178 23.92 -34.24 13.00
CA LYS A 178 24.09 -35.29 14.01
C LYS A 178 25.41 -36.03 13.86
N LYS A 179 25.85 -36.31 12.63
CA LYS A 179 27.15 -36.92 12.36
C LYS A 179 28.30 -36.01 12.77
N ILE A 180 28.21 -34.71 12.48
CA ILE A 180 29.19 -33.69 12.90
C ILE A 180 29.20 -33.56 14.44
N GLN A 181 28.03 -33.52 15.09
CA GLN A 181 27.91 -33.49 16.55
C GLN A 181 28.52 -34.72 17.23
N LEU A 182 28.37 -35.91 16.65
CA LEU A 182 28.98 -37.12 17.17
C LEU A 182 30.50 -37.12 17.00
N LEU A 183 31.00 -36.60 15.87
CA LEU A 183 32.44 -36.43 15.64
C LEU A 183 33.06 -35.41 16.59
N THR A 184 32.42 -34.25 16.80
CA THR A 184 32.89 -33.25 17.76
C THR A 184 32.77 -33.74 19.20
N ALA A 185 31.71 -34.46 19.55
CA ALA A 185 31.58 -35.10 20.86
C ALA A 185 32.66 -36.16 21.09
N PHE A 186 32.97 -37.00 20.08
CA PHE A 186 34.06 -37.99 20.16
C PHE A 186 35.42 -37.32 20.37
N VAL A 187 35.72 -36.26 19.61
CA VAL A 187 36.95 -35.47 19.79
C VAL A 187 36.99 -34.82 21.18
N GLY A 188 35.87 -34.32 21.69
CA GLY A 188 35.77 -33.76 23.04
C GLY A 188 35.92 -34.81 24.15
N LEU A 189 35.42 -36.03 23.94
CA LEU A 189 35.51 -37.14 24.89
C LEU A 189 36.92 -37.72 24.98
N VAL A 190 37.66 -37.69 23.86
CA VAL A 190 39.06 -38.12 23.80
C VAL A 190 40.01 -37.07 24.40
N THR A 191 39.64 -35.79 24.36
CA THR A 191 40.51 -34.68 24.81
C THR A 191 40.22 -34.17 26.22
N TYR A 192 39.11 -34.57 26.86
CA TYR A 192 38.73 -34.06 28.18
C TYR A 192 38.12 -35.16 29.09
N PRO A 193 38.84 -35.66 30.12
CA PRO A 193 38.18 -36.45 31.15
C PRO A 193 37.46 -35.52 32.13
N ARG A 194 36.12 -35.60 32.09
CA ARG A 194 35.11 -35.27 33.13
C ARG A 194 35.33 -34.03 34.01
N SER A 195 34.42 -33.08 33.83
CA SER A 195 33.70 -32.45 34.95
C SER A 195 32.29 -32.06 34.50
N ILE A 196 31.29 -32.66 35.17
CA ILE A 196 29.86 -32.45 34.94
C ILE A 196 29.47 -31.15 35.66
N VAL A 197 28.92 -30.18 34.93
CA VAL A 197 28.21 -29.04 35.52
C VAL A 197 26.87 -28.85 34.80
N SER A 198 25.85 -28.70 35.62
CA SER A 198 24.43 -28.53 35.31
C SER A 198 24.12 -27.31 34.43
N ASN A 199 23.13 -27.48 33.57
CA ASN A 199 22.54 -26.48 32.69
C ASN A 199 21.72 -25.44 33.49
N PRO A 200 21.89 -24.12 33.31
CA PRO A 200 20.92 -23.16 33.78
C PRO A 200 19.91 -22.80 32.68
N SER A 201 18.70 -22.60 33.16
CA SER A 201 17.47 -22.16 32.51
C SER A 201 17.60 -20.89 31.67
N SER A 202 16.82 -20.89 30.58
CA SER A 202 16.52 -19.79 29.66
C SER A 202 16.37 -18.42 30.34
N SER A 203 17.39 -17.57 30.19
CA SER A 203 17.33 -16.14 30.50
C SER A 203 16.76 -15.38 29.30
N TYR A 204 15.73 -14.58 29.55
CA TYR A 204 15.25 -13.55 28.64
C TYR A 204 16.41 -12.67 28.17
N TYR A 205 16.47 -12.40 26.86
CA TYR A 205 17.42 -11.46 26.26
C TYR A 205 17.20 -10.06 26.83
N THR A 206 17.99 -9.67 27.81
CA THR A 206 18.30 -8.26 28.08
C THR A 206 19.49 -7.90 27.19
N SER A 207 19.24 -7.27 26.03
CA SER A 207 20.33 -6.69 25.24
C SER A 207 20.98 -5.58 26.07
N SER A 208 22.28 -5.72 26.29
CA SER A 208 23.15 -4.78 27.00
C SER A 208 23.11 -3.36 26.43
N THR A 209 23.40 -2.43 27.32
CA THR A 209 23.30 -0.97 27.25
C THR A 209 24.42 -0.25 26.47
N ASP A 210 25.24 -0.96 25.69
CA ASP A 210 26.44 -0.37 25.07
C ASP A 210 26.22 0.11 23.63
N TYR A 211 25.11 0.81 23.37
CA TYR A 211 25.01 1.60 22.14
C TYR A 211 25.78 2.91 22.34
N LYS A 212 26.92 3.06 21.66
CA LYS A 212 27.62 4.34 21.53
C LYS A 212 27.69 4.70 20.05
N PRO A 213 27.07 5.81 19.61
CA PRO A 213 27.25 6.26 18.24
C PRO A 213 28.74 6.54 18.00
N ILE A 214 29.24 6.12 16.84
CA ILE A 214 30.64 6.39 16.44
C ILE A 214 30.86 7.90 16.45
N LYS A 215 32.04 8.34 16.91
CA LYS A 215 32.40 9.76 16.97
C LYS A 215 32.40 10.34 15.54
N LEU A 216 31.42 11.18 15.25
CA LEU A 216 31.18 11.71 13.92
C LEU A 216 32.20 12.81 13.55
N SER A 217 32.81 12.68 12.37
CA SER A 217 33.52 13.77 11.71
C SER A 217 32.53 14.80 11.14
N PRO A 218 32.94 16.05 10.86
CA PRO A 218 32.04 17.04 10.29
C PRO A 218 31.49 16.60 8.93
N LEU A 219 30.20 16.85 8.69
CA LEU A 219 29.54 16.54 7.42
C LEU A 219 30.05 17.49 6.33
N ASN A 220 30.69 16.94 5.30
CA ASN A 220 31.13 17.72 4.13
C ASN A 220 30.01 17.77 3.09
N LEU A 221 29.39 18.95 2.93
CA LEU A 221 28.30 19.19 1.97
C LEU A 221 28.71 20.08 0.78
N ALA A 222 29.99 20.44 0.65
CA ALA A 222 30.45 21.51 -0.24
C ALA A 222 30.08 21.33 -1.73
N ASN A 223 29.86 20.08 -2.17
CA ASN A 223 29.57 19.73 -3.57
C ASN A 223 28.10 19.33 -3.82
N LEU A 224 27.20 19.49 -2.84
CA LEU A 224 25.80 19.10 -2.97
C LEU A 224 24.89 20.28 -3.34
N PRO A 225 23.77 20.03 -4.06
CA PRO A 225 22.81 21.09 -4.36
C PRO A 225 22.21 21.65 -3.08
N LYS A 226 22.04 22.98 -3.04
CA LYS A 226 21.35 23.67 -1.94
C LYS A 226 19.87 23.33 -1.95
N LEU A 227 19.34 22.93 -0.80
CA LEU A 227 17.93 22.61 -0.62
C LEU A 227 17.23 23.70 0.21
N ALA A 228 15.90 23.64 0.24
CA ALA A 228 15.13 24.44 1.20
C ALA A 228 15.54 24.06 2.65
N PRO A 229 15.49 24.98 3.63
CA PRO A 229 16.06 24.74 4.96
C PRO A 229 15.59 23.46 5.66
N THR A 230 14.30 23.13 5.54
CA THR A 230 13.74 21.89 6.10
C THR A 230 14.26 20.63 5.41
N GLU A 231 14.42 20.66 4.09
CA GLU A 231 14.97 19.55 3.32
C GLU A 231 16.47 19.36 3.58
N GLU A 232 17.19 20.46 3.80
CA GLU A 232 18.58 20.42 4.26
C GLU A 232 18.70 19.74 5.63
N GLY A 233 17.85 20.11 6.59
CA GLY A 233 17.80 19.46 7.91
C GLY A 233 17.53 17.95 7.79
N LYS A 234 16.59 17.53 6.94
CA LYS A 234 16.34 16.10 6.67
C LYS A 234 17.58 15.39 6.13
N ARG A 235 18.28 16.00 5.18
CA ARG A 235 19.50 15.46 4.58
C ARG A 235 20.61 15.30 5.62
N LEU A 236 20.85 16.34 6.41
CA LEU A 236 21.84 16.35 7.48
C LEU A 236 21.59 15.23 8.51
N ALA A 237 20.35 15.10 9.00
CA ALA A 237 19.97 14.05 9.93
C ALA A 237 20.20 12.65 9.34
N ALA A 238 19.78 12.45 8.09
CA ALA A 238 19.94 11.19 7.40
C ALA A 238 21.42 10.82 7.22
N TYR A 239 22.25 11.77 6.81
CA TYR A 239 23.67 11.53 6.59
C TYR A 239 24.39 11.19 7.91
N ALA A 240 24.14 11.98 8.96
CA ALA A 240 24.70 11.71 10.29
C ALA A 240 24.30 10.32 10.81
N ALA A 241 23.05 9.91 10.61
CA ALA A 241 22.58 8.60 11.03
C ALA A 241 23.23 7.45 10.26
N VAL A 242 23.36 7.58 8.93
CA VAL A 242 24.03 6.56 8.09
C VAL A 242 25.50 6.44 8.49
N ASP A 243 26.21 7.56 8.58
CA ASP A 243 27.65 7.57 8.88
C ASP A 243 27.95 7.01 10.29
N ALA A 244 27.08 7.24 11.26
CA ALA A 244 27.26 6.75 12.63
C ALA A 244 26.90 5.27 12.83
N ASN A 245 25.97 4.73 12.02
CA ASN A 245 25.34 3.44 12.31
C ASN A 245 25.55 2.37 11.25
N ILE A 246 25.80 2.74 9.99
CA ILE A 246 26.00 1.78 8.90
C ILE A 246 27.49 1.63 8.63
N SER A 247 28.08 0.63 9.27
CA SER A 247 29.48 0.23 9.07
C SER A 247 29.67 -0.64 7.82
N ASP A 248 30.93 -0.86 7.41
CA ASP A 248 31.28 -1.79 6.34
C ASP A 248 30.87 -3.25 6.64
N SER A 249 30.76 -3.60 7.92
CA SER A 249 30.29 -4.91 8.39
C SER A 249 28.77 -5.07 8.43
N SER A 250 28.00 -4.00 8.23
CA SER A 250 26.53 -4.05 8.16
C SER A 250 26.12 -4.70 6.84
N LYS A 251 25.36 -5.80 6.90
CA LYS A 251 24.96 -6.60 5.73
C LYS A 251 23.46 -6.56 5.46
N VAL A 252 22.63 -6.54 6.50
CA VAL A 252 21.16 -6.45 6.35
C VAL A 252 20.67 -5.13 6.90
N ILE A 253 20.11 -4.28 6.05
CA ILE A 253 19.75 -2.89 6.39
C ILE A 253 18.27 -2.66 6.14
N GLY A 254 17.52 -2.30 7.18
CA GLY A 254 16.13 -1.88 7.08
C GLY A 254 16.03 -0.43 6.60
N ILE A 255 15.28 -0.20 5.53
CA ILE A 255 15.02 1.12 4.96
C ILE A 255 13.59 1.54 5.28
N GLY A 256 13.48 2.61 6.06
CA GLY A 256 12.23 3.22 6.46
C GLY A 256 11.37 3.80 5.34
N SER A 257 10.34 4.55 5.71
CA SER A 257 9.46 5.27 4.79
C SER A 257 9.34 6.76 5.17
N GLY A 258 8.79 7.57 4.27
CA GLY A 258 8.58 9.00 4.49
C GLY A 258 9.59 9.90 3.80
N SER A 259 9.45 11.22 3.99
CA SER A 259 10.18 12.22 3.20
C SER A 259 11.66 12.39 3.56
N THR A 260 12.10 11.88 4.71
CA THR A 260 13.50 11.99 5.16
C THR A 260 14.35 10.82 4.65
N VAL A 261 13.72 9.66 4.44
CA VAL A 261 14.41 8.41 4.06
C VAL A 261 15.06 8.44 2.67
N PRO A 262 14.58 9.19 1.65
CA PRO A 262 15.32 9.37 0.41
C PRO A 262 16.78 9.80 0.62
N TYR A 263 17.05 10.67 1.60
CA TYR A 263 18.41 11.12 1.91
C TYR A 263 19.25 10.05 2.63
N VAL A 264 18.61 9.09 3.32
CA VAL A 264 19.29 7.91 3.90
C VAL A 264 19.80 7.03 2.76
N VAL A 265 18.94 6.75 1.78
CA VAL A 265 19.32 5.96 0.59
C VAL A 265 20.38 6.70 -0.22
N GLU A 266 20.25 8.01 -0.40
CA GLU A 266 21.25 8.85 -1.05
C GLU A 266 22.63 8.70 -0.40
N ARG A 267 22.71 8.75 0.94
CA ARG A 267 23.97 8.59 1.66
C ARG A 267 24.53 7.17 1.56
N ILE A 268 23.68 6.15 1.63
CA ILE A 268 24.09 4.76 1.45
C ILE A 268 24.73 4.56 0.08
N VAL A 269 24.12 5.10 -0.99
CA VAL A 269 24.67 5.03 -2.35
C VAL A 269 26.05 5.68 -2.43
N GLN A 270 26.27 6.79 -1.74
CA GLN A 270 27.57 7.48 -1.67
C GLN A 270 28.67 6.68 -0.97
N GLN A 271 28.34 5.64 -0.19
CA GLN A 271 29.35 4.74 0.39
C GLN A 271 30.03 3.83 -0.66
N GLY A 272 29.48 3.75 -1.88
CA GLY A 272 30.09 3.11 -3.03
C GLY A 272 29.47 1.77 -3.42
N ALA A 273 29.48 1.48 -4.73
CA ALA A 273 28.83 0.30 -5.30
C ALA A 273 29.40 -1.02 -4.75
N ALA A 274 30.73 -1.15 -4.67
CA ALA A 274 31.38 -2.37 -4.19
C ALA A 274 30.97 -2.74 -2.76
N LEU A 275 30.81 -1.75 -1.88
CA LEU A 275 30.36 -1.99 -0.51
C LEU A 275 28.87 -2.38 -0.46
N ASN A 276 28.06 -1.77 -1.32
CA ASN A 276 26.62 -2.00 -1.37
C ASN A 276 26.21 -3.30 -2.09
N GLU A 277 27.05 -3.85 -2.96
CA GLU A 277 26.82 -5.16 -3.59
C GLU A 277 26.77 -6.32 -2.58
N GLU A 278 27.46 -6.18 -1.46
CA GLU A 278 27.46 -7.18 -0.38
C GLU A 278 26.34 -6.97 0.65
N ARG A 279 25.47 -5.97 0.47
CA ARG A 279 24.40 -5.60 1.39
C ARG A 279 23.04 -5.96 0.84
N VAL A 280 22.08 -6.21 1.72
CA VAL A 280 20.68 -6.45 1.40
C VAL A 280 19.81 -5.44 2.12
N PHE A 281 18.87 -4.85 1.40
CA PHE A 281 18.03 -3.76 1.89
C PHE A 281 16.57 -4.22 2.01
N ILE A 282 16.01 -4.09 3.20
CA ILE A 282 14.66 -4.56 3.55
C ILE A 282 13.73 -3.35 3.64
N PRO A 283 12.66 -3.26 2.84
CA PRO A 283 11.78 -2.10 2.83
C PRO A 283 10.68 -2.14 3.90
N THR A 284 10.30 -0.98 4.46
CA THR A 284 9.11 -0.86 5.34
C THR A 284 7.79 -0.61 4.60
N GLY A 285 7.79 -0.55 3.27
CA GLY A 285 6.59 -0.31 2.45
C GLY A 285 6.92 -0.11 0.98
N PHE A 286 5.91 0.20 0.15
CA PHE A 286 6.12 0.36 -1.29
C PHE A 286 7.06 1.52 -1.65
N GLN A 287 6.94 2.68 -0.99
CA GLN A 287 7.83 3.82 -1.23
C GLN A 287 9.30 3.44 -0.98
N SER A 288 9.57 2.78 0.14
CA SER A 288 10.90 2.28 0.51
C SER A 288 11.44 1.30 -0.53
N LYS A 289 10.61 0.33 -0.95
CA LYS A 289 10.94 -0.64 -2.00
C LYS A 289 11.31 0.05 -3.31
N GLU A 290 10.53 1.04 -3.73
CA GLU A 290 10.84 1.81 -4.94
C GLU A 290 12.16 2.56 -4.84
N LEU A 291 12.47 3.15 -3.68
CA LEU A 291 13.75 3.85 -3.46
C LEU A 291 14.93 2.88 -3.58
N ILE A 292 14.84 1.69 -2.99
CA ILE A 292 15.88 0.64 -3.08
C ILE A 292 16.09 0.26 -4.56
N VAL A 293 15.01 -0.07 -5.27
CA VAL A 293 15.08 -0.52 -6.67
C VAL A 293 15.62 0.57 -7.60
N LYS A 294 15.14 1.82 -7.46
CA LYS A 294 15.58 2.94 -8.31
C LYS A 294 17.06 3.27 -8.16
N ASN A 295 17.68 2.92 -7.03
CA ASN A 295 19.09 3.15 -6.75
C ASN A 295 19.96 1.90 -6.98
N ASN A 296 19.45 0.86 -7.63
CA ASN A 296 20.18 -0.39 -7.92
C ASN A 296 20.73 -1.09 -6.66
N LEU A 297 20.04 -0.95 -5.53
CA LEU A 297 20.39 -1.65 -4.29
C LEU A 297 19.72 -3.03 -4.25
N VAL A 298 20.38 -4.02 -3.63
CA VAL A 298 19.86 -5.38 -3.55
C VAL A 298 18.65 -5.43 -2.62
N LEU A 299 17.47 -5.64 -3.20
CA LEU A 299 16.22 -5.76 -2.46
C LEU A 299 16.11 -7.13 -1.77
N GLY A 300 15.75 -7.13 -0.48
CA GLY A 300 15.39 -8.32 0.27
C GLY A 300 14.02 -8.19 0.96
N ASP A 301 13.65 -9.25 1.67
CA ASP A 301 12.42 -9.31 2.47
C ASP A 301 12.71 -9.83 3.88
N VAL A 302 11.93 -9.39 4.87
CA VAL A 302 12.10 -9.79 6.28
C VAL A 302 11.90 -11.30 6.49
N ASP A 303 11.12 -11.96 5.63
CA ASP A 303 10.93 -13.41 5.67
C ASP A 303 12.24 -14.17 5.38
N GLN A 304 13.12 -13.58 4.55
CA GLN A 304 14.43 -14.13 4.22
C GLN A 304 15.49 -13.70 5.24
N TYR A 305 15.34 -12.50 5.80
CA TYR A 305 16.28 -11.87 6.72
C TYR A 305 15.57 -11.43 8.02
N PRO A 306 15.22 -12.36 8.91
CA PRO A 306 14.49 -12.06 10.15
C PRO A 306 15.34 -11.36 11.23
N THR A 307 16.62 -11.11 10.95
CA THR A 307 17.53 -10.35 11.81
C THR A 307 18.22 -9.31 10.97
N ILE A 308 18.02 -8.05 11.33
CA ILE A 308 18.51 -6.87 10.61
C ILE A 308 19.62 -6.24 11.44
N ASP A 309 20.70 -5.80 10.80
CA ASP A 309 21.80 -5.16 11.52
C ASP A 309 21.39 -3.75 11.98
N VAL A 310 20.86 -2.96 11.04
CA VAL A 310 20.46 -1.57 11.29
C VAL A 310 19.17 -1.26 10.54
N THR A 311 18.20 -0.66 11.21
CA THR A 311 17.03 -0.04 10.57
C THR A 311 17.08 1.47 10.80
N ILE A 312 16.98 2.24 9.73
CA ILE A 312 16.89 3.71 9.78
C ILE A 312 15.54 4.13 9.23
N ASP A 313 14.76 4.88 10.01
CA ASP A 313 13.40 5.28 9.62
C ASP A 313 13.02 6.68 10.11
N GLY A 314 12.02 7.29 9.48
CA GLY A 314 11.45 8.56 9.90
C GLY A 314 10.48 8.44 11.08
N ALA A 315 10.07 9.58 11.61
CA ALA A 315 8.98 9.69 12.58
C ALA A 315 8.10 10.91 12.32
N ASP A 316 6.84 10.82 12.74
CA ASP A 316 5.90 11.94 12.70
C ASP A 316 6.08 12.88 13.89
N GLU A 317 6.55 12.34 15.02
CA GLU A 317 6.96 13.05 16.24
C GLU A 317 7.81 12.13 17.13
N VAL A 318 8.78 12.68 17.86
CA VAL A 318 9.65 11.96 18.79
C VAL A 318 9.72 12.75 20.11
N ASP A 319 9.58 12.06 21.25
CA ASP A 319 9.70 12.67 22.58
C ASP A 319 11.12 12.60 23.16
N ASN A 320 11.33 13.20 24.34
CA ASN A 320 12.60 13.20 25.06
C ASN A 320 13.09 11.80 25.48
N ASN A 321 12.21 10.81 25.53
CA ASN A 321 12.51 9.43 25.92
C ASN A 321 12.70 8.51 24.70
N LEU A 322 12.80 9.09 23.49
CA LEU A 322 12.87 8.37 22.21
C LEU A 322 11.64 7.48 21.93
N ASN A 323 10.49 7.79 22.54
CA ASN A 323 9.22 7.27 22.03
C ASN A 323 8.83 8.07 20.79
N ALA A 324 8.19 7.42 19.83
CA ALA A 324 7.77 8.07 18.59
C ALA A 324 6.32 7.79 18.23
N VAL A 325 5.69 8.80 17.63
CA VAL A 325 4.50 8.61 16.79
C VAL A 325 4.98 8.38 15.35
N LYS A 326 4.48 7.31 14.74
CA LYS A 326 4.68 6.91 13.34
C LYS A 326 3.35 6.51 12.73
N GLY A 327 3.29 6.37 11.41
CA GLY A 327 2.08 5.97 10.68
C GLY A 327 1.34 7.09 9.96
N GLY A 328 1.93 8.30 9.88
CA GLY A 328 1.49 9.35 8.98
C GLY A 328 1.44 8.89 7.52
N GLY A 329 2.40 8.04 7.12
CA GLY A 329 2.43 7.38 5.81
C GLY A 329 1.60 6.09 5.68
N ALA A 330 0.95 5.62 6.75
CA ALA A 330 0.18 4.37 6.80
C ALA A 330 1.00 3.06 6.61
N CYS A 331 2.30 3.09 6.90
CA CYS A 331 3.22 1.94 6.78
C CYS A 331 3.64 1.33 8.14
N HIS A 332 3.11 1.84 9.26
CA HIS A 332 3.69 1.64 10.59
C HIS A 332 3.75 0.20 11.08
N LEU A 333 2.88 -0.71 10.60
CA LEU A 333 3.00 -2.13 10.93
C LEU A 333 4.34 -2.71 10.43
N ARG A 334 4.67 -2.50 9.16
CA ARG A 334 5.91 -3.02 8.57
C ARG A 334 7.14 -2.28 9.13
N GLU A 335 7.02 -0.97 9.35
CA GLU A 335 8.04 -0.19 10.06
C GLU A 335 8.35 -0.79 11.44
N LYS A 336 7.33 -1.19 12.20
CA LYS A 336 7.52 -1.78 13.53
C LYS A 336 8.17 -3.15 13.47
N VAL A 337 7.76 -4.00 12.53
CA VAL A 337 8.41 -5.31 12.30
C VAL A 337 9.91 -5.15 12.03
N LEU A 338 10.30 -4.21 11.16
CA LEU A 338 11.71 -3.96 10.85
C LEU A 338 12.48 -3.31 12.00
N ALA A 339 11.82 -2.46 12.80
CA ALA A 339 12.40 -1.89 14.00
C ALA A 339 12.65 -2.96 15.08
N GLU A 340 11.74 -3.93 15.25
CA GLU A 340 11.91 -5.06 16.17
C GLU A 340 12.97 -6.06 15.69
N ALA A 341 13.04 -6.31 14.38
CA ALA A 341 14.02 -7.23 13.80
C ALA A 341 15.46 -6.66 13.82
N ALA A 342 15.62 -5.35 14.05
CA ALA A 342 16.91 -4.67 14.02
C ALA A 342 17.68 -4.77 15.34
N LYS A 343 18.99 -5.02 15.24
CA LYS A 343 19.92 -4.85 16.38
C LYS A 343 20.03 -3.37 16.77
N ILE A 344 20.05 -2.49 15.77
CA ILE A 344 20.10 -1.04 15.94
C ILE A 344 18.93 -0.43 15.16
N PHE A 345 17.97 0.17 15.87
CA PHE A 345 16.93 1.00 15.26
C PHE A 345 17.21 2.47 15.60
N VAL A 346 17.33 3.32 14.58
CA VAL A 346 17.52 4.76 14.75
C VAL A 346 16.51 5.57 13.95
N ILE A 347 16.13 6.72 14.50
CA ILE A 347 15.16 7.62 13.91
C ILE A 347 15.86 8.80 13.23
N VAL A 348 15.41 9.20 12.05
CA VAL A 348 15.88 10.39 11.33
C VAL A 348 14.73 11.37 11.08
N ALA A 349 14.90 12.62 11.47
CA ALA A 349 13.86 13.62 11.29
C ALA A 349 14.42 15.05 11.20
N ASP A 350 13.56 15.99 10.78
CA ASP A 350 13.85 17.41 10.92
C ASP A 350 13.43 17.93 12.31
N GLU A 351 13.92 19.12 12.67
CA GLU A 351 13.71 19.76 13.98
C GLU A 351 12.25 19.85 14.43
N ARG A 352 11.27 19.94 13.51
CA ARG A 352 9.85 20.04 13.86
C ARG A 352 9.30 18.75 14.49
N LYS A 353 10.02 17.65 14.37
CA LYS A 353 9.63 16.34 14.92
C LYS A 353 10.20 16.11 16.31
N ASN A 354 11.07 17.00 16.80
CA ASN A 354 11.71 16.92 18.10
C ASN A 354 10.83 17.59 19.17
N SER A 355 9.93 16.82 19.78
CA SER A 355 9.03 17.31 20.82
C SER A 355 9.51 16.90 22.21
N LYS A 356 9.08 17.64 23.24
CA LYS A 356 9.28 17.22 24.64
C LYS A 356 8.38 16.06 25.03
N LEU A 357 7.14 16.09 24.54
CA LEU A 357 6.08 15.11 24.79
C LEU A 357 5.35 14.83 23.48
N LEU A 358 4.95 13.58 23.25
CA LEU A 358 4.11 13.21 22.10
C LEU A 358 2.75 13.93 22.13
N GLY A 359 2.16 14.14 20.96
CA GLY A 359 0.90 14.85 20.77
C GLY A 359 1.03 16.37 20.75
N THR A 360 2.25 16.93 20.79
CA THR A 360 2.48 18.39 20.82
C THR A 360 2.49 18.96 19.40
N SER A 361 3.39 18.45 18.57
CA SER A 361 3.59 18.87 17.18
C SER A 361 2.77 18.01 16.22
N TRP A 362 2.50 16.74 16.58
CA TRP A 362 1.62 15.86 15.83
C TRP A 362 0.23 15.80 16.47
N THR A 363 -0.68 16.63 15.96
CA THR A 363 -2.03 16.79 16.52
C THR A 363 -3.09 15.90 15.86
N GLN A 364 -2.75 15.21 14.77
CA GLN A 364 -3.66 14.27 14.10
C GLN A 364 -4.01 13.07 14.98
N GLY A 365 -3.15 12.76 15.95
CA GLY A 365 -3.35 11.66 16.90
C GLY A 365 -2.64 10.38 16.49
N VAL A 366 -2.72 9.36 17.35
CA VAL A 366 -2.05 8.08 17.15
C VAL A 366 -2.67 7.34 15.97
N PRO A 367 -1.91 6.98 14.91
CA PRO A 367 -2.40 6.12 13.85
C PRO A 367 -2.62 4.69 14.34
N ILE A 368 -3.74 4.07 14.00
CA ILE A 368 -4.12 2.72 14.45
C ILE A 368 -4.60 1.92 13.23
N GLU A 369 -3.83 0.89 12.85
CA GLU A 369 -4.19 -0.03 11.78
C GLU A 369 -5.21 -1.04 12.31
N VAL A 370 -6.33 -1.20 11.59
CA VAL A 370 -7.47 -2.01 12.03
C VAL A 370 -8.00 -2.89 10.92
N ALA A 371 -8.46 -4.09 11.28
CA ALA A 371 -9.15 -4.97 10.35
C ALA A 371 -10.38 -4.25 9.75
N PRO A 372 -10.55 -4.22 8.42
CA PRO A 372 -11.58 -3.42 7.77
C PRO A 372 -13.00 -3.68 8.26
N PHE A 373 -13.38 -4.92 8.56
CA PHE A 373 -14.73 -5.23 9.05
C PHE A 373 -14.98 -4.75 10.49
N ALA A 374 -13.92 -4.50 11.27
CA ALA A 374 -13.99 -4.17 12.69
C ALA A 374 -13.89 -2.66 12.98
N TYR A 375 -13.57 -1.82 11.98
CA TYR A 375 -13.19 -0.41 12.20
C TYR A 375 -14.23 0.37 13.01
N ALA A 376 -15.52 0.20 12.74
CA ALA A 376 -16.59 0.94 13.42
C ALA A 376 -16.66 0.60 14.92
N LYS A 377 -16.39 -0.66 15.28
CA LYS A 377 -16.32 -1.11 16.67
C LYS A 377 -15.06 -0.57 17.35
N VAL A 378 -13.91 -0.64 16.69
CA VAL A 378 -12.65 -0.10 17.23
C VAL A 378 -12.77 1.41 17.45
N LEU A 379 -13.35 2.16 16.51
CA LEU A 379 -13.55 3.61 16.63
C LEU A 379 -14.34 3.97 17.90
N LYS A 380 -15.44 3.25 18.18
CA LYS A 380 -16.21 3.42 19.42
C LYS A 380 -15.40 3.07 20.68
N ASN A 381 -14.59 2.00 20.62
CA ASN A 381 -13.78 1.58 21.76
C ASN A 381 -12.65 2.57 22.06
N VAL A 382 -11.99 3.09 21.03
CA VAL A 382 -10.91 4.10 21.15
C VAL A 382 -11.46 5.42 21.70
N ALA A 383 -12.65 5.83 21.29
CA ALA A 383 -13.35 6.96 21.91
C ALA A 383 -13.59 6.73 23.40
N LYS A 384 -14.08 5.53 23.78
CA LYS A 384 -14.28 5.15 25.19
C LYS A 384 -12.98 5.04 25.99
N LEU A 385 -11.86 4.69 25.35
CA LEU A 385 -10.54 4.68 26.00
C LEU A 385 -10.05 6.08 26.39
N GLY A 386 -10.63 7.13 25.78
CA GLY A 386 -10.30 8.52 26.07
C GLY A 386 -9.86 9.34 24.86
N SER A 387 -9.91 8.80 23.64
CA SER A 387 -9.62 9.60 22.45
C SER A 387 -10.71 10.65 22.24
N THR A 388 -10.31 11.90 22.01
CA THR A 388 -11.24 13.04 21.94
C THR A 388 -12.05 13.05 20.65
N LYS A 389 -11.45 12.59 19.55
CA LYS A 389 -12.07 12.59 18.21
C LYS A 389 -11.42 11.55 17.28
N PRO A 390 -11.55 10.25 17.57
CA PRO A 390 -11.01 9.23 16.67
C PRO A 390 -11.76 9.22 15.34
N ALA A 391 -11.03 9.19 14.24
CA ALA A 391 -11.60 9.25 12.89
C ALA A 391 -10.99 8.19 11.98
N LEU A 392 -11.81 7.60 11.11
CA LEU A 392 -11.32 6.77 10.01
C LEU A 392 -10.59 7.68 9.01
N ARG A 393 -9.33 7.38 8.69
CA ARG A 393 -8.54 8.16 7.74
C ARG A 393 -9.09 7.97 6.33
N MET A 394 -9.54 9.07 5.70
CA MET A 394 -10.08 9.05 4.35
C MET A 394 -8.98 9.23 3.30
N GLY A 395 -9.08 8.50 2.18
CA GLY A 395 -8.17 8.65 1.07
C GLY A 395 -8.34 9.99 0.36
N ILE A 396 -7.23 10.58 -0.10
CA ILE A 396 -7.24 11.82 -0.88
C ILE A 396 -7.25 11.50 -2.39
N LYS A 397 -6.39 10.56 -2.82
CA LYS A 397 -6.27 10.12 -4.23
C LYS A 397 -7.12 8.87 -4.54
N LYS A 398 -8.15 8.61 -3.73
CA LYS A 398 -9.14 7.54 -3.91
C LYS A 398 -10.44 7.90 -3.20
N ALA A 399 -11.56 7.35 -3.66
CA ALA A 399 -12.80 7.36 -2.88
C ALA A 399 -12.69 6.38 -1.69
N GLY A 400 -13.31 6.70 -0.56
CA GLY A 400 -13.34 5.84 0.64
C GLY A 400 -12.07 5.92 1.51
N PRO A 401 -11.94 5.02 2.51
CA PRO A 401 -10.86 5.07 3.50
C PRO A 401 -9.48 4.75 2.92
N VAL A 402 -8.41 5.19 3.60
CA VAL A 402 -7.06 4.70 3.34
C VAL A 402 -7.02 3.19 3.53
N VAL A 403 -6.37 2.49 2.61
CA VAL A 403 -6.05 1.07 2.71
C VAL A 403 -4.54 0.95 2.83
N THR A 404 -4.04 0.30 3.88
CA THR A 404 -2.60 0.10 4.11
C THR A 404 -2.02 -0.92 3.15
N ASP A 405 -0.69 -1.01 3.10
CA ASP A 405 0.05 -2.03 2.34
C ASP A 405 -0.29 -3.48 2.77
N ASN A 406 -0.99 -3.64 3.89
CA ASN A 406 -1.44 -4.93 4.42
C ASN A 406 -2.96 -5.15 4.23
N GLY A 407 -3.64 -4.26 3.49
CA GLY A 407 -5.07 -4.36 3.21
C GLY A 407 -6.00 -3.91 4.34
N ASN A 408 -5.47 -3.23 5.36
CA ASN A 408 -6.24 -2.80 6.53
C ASN A 408 -6.70 -1.34 6.41
N PHE A 409 -7.61 -0.94 7.30
CA PHE A 409 -8.01 0.46 7.46
C PHE A 409 -7.17 1.15 8.54
N LEU A 410 -7.28 2.48 8.58
CA LEU A 410 -6.50 3.30 9.49
C LEU A 410 -7.40 4.27 10.26
N ILE A 411 -7.24 4.33 11.57
CA ILE A 411 -7.89 5.29 12.46
C ILE A 411 -6.84 6.25 12.99
N ASP A 412 -7.12 7.55 12.94
CA ASP A 412 -6.35 8.58 13.62
C ASP A 412 -7.03 8.93 14.95
N ALA A 413 -6.32 8.72 16.06
CA ALA A 413 -6.89 8.83 17.41
C ALA A 413 -6.15 9.87 18.26
N PRO A 414 -6.64 11.13 18.34
CA PRO A 414 -6.07 12.13 19.23
C PRO A 414 -6.39 11.82 20.69
N PHE A 415 -5.41 11.96 21.57
CA PHE A 415 -5.54 11.83 23.03
C PHE A 415 -5.06 13.10 23.72
N GLY A 416 -5.53 13.33 24.95
CA GLY A 416 -5.03 14.43 25.78
C GLY A 416 -3.61 14.18 26.30
N GLU A 417 -2.95 15.25 26.73
CA GLU A 417 -1.56 15.24 27.22
C GLU A 417 -1.29 14.17 28.29
N SER A 418 -2.24 13.93 29.19
CA SER A 418 -2.11 12.95 30.28
C SER A 418 -1.82 11.53 29.80
N TYR A 419 -2.33 11.14 28.63
CA TYR A 419 -2.08 9.81 28.06
C TYR A 419 -0.67 9.68 27.48
N TYR A 420 -0.09 10.77 26.98
CA TYR A 420 1.27 10.76 26.42
C TYR A 420 2.37 10.80 27.47
N ARG A 421 2.03 10.95 28.76
CA ARG A 421 2.98 10.80 29.88
C ARG A 421 3.47 9.36 30.03
N ASP A 422 2.64 8.40 29.65
CA ASP A 422 3.01 6.99 29.52
C ASP A 422 2.51 6.44 28.18
N PRO A 423 3.22 6.72 27.08
CA PRO A 423 2.79 6.28 25.75
C PRO A 423 2.84 4.75 25.60
N LYS A 424 3.61 4.05 26.44
CA LYS A 424 3.68 2.59 26.43
C LYS A 424 2.39 1.98 26.99
N GLU A 425 1.87 2.53 28.09
CA GLU A 425 0.56 2.12 28.61
C GLU A 425 -0.57 2.42 27.60
N LEU A 426 -0.54 3.59 26.96
CA LEU A 426 -1.49 3.92 25.89
C LEU A 426 -1.42 2.92 24.73
N LEU A 427 -0.21 2.62 24.25
CA LEU A 427 0.05 1.60 23.22
C LEU A 427 -0.58 0.26 23.61
N MET A 428 -0.31 -0.24 24.81
CA MET A 428 -0.81 -1.53 25.29
C MET A 428 -2.34 -1.56 25.34
N ARG A 429 -2.97 -0.51 25.90
CA ARG A 429 -4.43 -0.40 25.99
C ARG A 429 -5.10 -0.41 24.62
N ILE A 430 -4.53 0.28 23.63
CA ILE A 430 -5.06 0.28 22.25
C ILE A 430 -4.82 -1.08 21.58
N LYS A 431 -3.60 -1.63 21.68
CA LYS A 431 -3.21 -2.88 21.02
C LYS A 431 -4.06 -4.08 21.44
N MET A 432 -4.56 -4.07 22.68
CA MET A 432 -5.43 -5.13 23.23
C MET A 432 -6.88 -5.08 22.73
N LEU A 433 -7.29 -4.05 21.99
CA LEU A 433 -8.63 -4.00 21.41
C LEU A 433 -8.76 -5.01 20.24
N THR A 434 -9.78 -5.87 20.29
CA THR A 434 -10.08 -6.78 19.17
C THR A 434 -10.34 -6.00 17.88
N GLY A 435 -9.63 -6.35 16.81
CA GLY A 435 -9.68 -5.67 15.52
C GLY A 435 -8.53 -4.68 15.29
N VAL A 436 -7.75 -4.33 16.32
CA VAL A 436 -6.50 -3.58 16.14
C VAL A 436 -5.40 -4.52 15.66
N VAL A 437 -4.80 -4.18 14.52
CA VAL A 437 -3.66 -4.89 13.96
C VAL A 437 -2.38 -4.33 14.57
N GLU A 438 -2.16 -3.02 14.48
CA GLU A 438 -0.98 -2.35 15.06
C GLU A 438 -1.24 -0.87 15.33
N VAL A 439 -0.45 -0.29 16.24
CA VAL A 439 -0.55 1.09 16.74
C VAL A 439 0.72 1.86 16.39
N GLY A 440 0.58 3.10 15.95
CA GLY A 440 1.67 4.00 15.55
C GLY A 440 2.54 4.53 16.69
N LEU A 441 2.50 3.91 17.88
CA LEU A 441 3.38 4.25 19.01
C LEU A 441 4.57 3.29 19.07
N PHE A 442 5.77 3.83 18.97
CA PHE A 442 7.03 3.11 19.02
C PHE A 442 7.72 3.49 20.33
N CYS A 443 7.61 2.62 21.34
CA CYS A 443 8.05 2.93 22.71
C CYS A 443 9.21 2.01 23.12
N GLY A 444 10.33 2.59 23.56
CA GLY A 444 11.49 1.83 24.02
C GLY A 444 12.20 1.00 22.94
N MET A 445 12.08 1.39 21.67
CA MET A 445 12.67 0.66 20.54
C MET A 445 13.93 1.35 19.99
N ALA A 446 13.91 2.68 19.85
CA ALA A 446 14.97 3.42 19.21
C ALA A 446 16.22 3.52 20.12
N LYS A 447 17.39 3.31 19.53
CA LYS A 447 18.70 3.51 20.18
C LYS A 447 19.15 4.95 20.12
N ALA A 448 18.78 5.67 19.05
CA ALA A 448 18.99 7.11 18.92
C ALA A 448 17.99 7.76 17.97
N ALA A 449 17.86 9.07 18.06
CA ALA A 449 17.21 9.92 17.07
C ALA A 449 18.13 11.06 16.63
N TYR A 450 18.15 11.33 15.34
CA TYR A 450 18.92 12.37 14.68
C TYR A 450 17.94 13.43 14.15
N PHE A 451 18.10 14.67 14.63
CA PHE A 451 17.26 15.81 14.25
C PHE A 451 18.10 16.85 13.55
N GLY A 452 17.83 17.11 12.27
CA GLY A 452 18.53 18.13 11.53
C GLY A 452 17.81 19.46 11.58
N TYR A 453 18.57 20.50 11.88
CA TYR A 453 18.12 21.87 12.08
C TYR A 453 18.41 22.70 10.84
N SER A 454 17.56 23.71 10.63
CA SER A 454 17.67 24.64 9.50
C SER A 454 18.94 25.51 9.54
N ASN A 455 19.61 25.58 10.69
CA ASN A 455 20.88 26.28 10.90
C ASN A 455 22.13 25.46 10.49
N GLY A 456 21.96 24.22 10.00
CA GLY A 456 23.06 23.34 9.60
C GLY A 456 23.58 22.41 10.71
N SER A 457 22.95 22.38 11.88
CA SER A 457 23.32 21.43 12.94
C SER A 457 22.42 20.20 13.00
N VAL A 458 22.93 19.14 13.60
CA VAL A 458 22.22 17.89 13.88
C VAL A 458 22.29 17.63 15.38
N LEU A 459 21.14 17.61 16.03
CA LEU A 459 21.01 17.14 17.40
C LEU A 459 20.83 15.61 17.39
N ILE A 460 21.65 14.93 18.18
CA ILE A 460 21.62 13.48 18.34
C ILE A 460 21.20 13.20 19.78
N ARG A 461 20.11 12.47 19.94
CA ARG A 461 19.63 11.98 21.23
C ARG A 461 19.77 10.47 21.27
N SER A 462 20.50 9.96 22.26
CA SER A 462 20.73 8.51 22.45
C SER A 462 19.93 7.95 23.62
N ALA A 463 19.63 6.66 23.59
CA ALA A 463 18.81 5.97 24.60
C ALA A 463 19.46 5.90 25.99
N ASP A 464 20.78 6.12 26.08
CA ASP A 464 21.51 6.26 27.33
C ASP A 464 21.35 7.66 27.98
N GLY A 465 20.59 8.55 27.35
CA GLY A 465 20.35 9.93 27.79
C GLY A 465 21.37 10.94 27.25
N THR A 466 22.38 10.49 26.48
CA THR A 466 23.37 11.39 25.89
C THR A 466 22.74 12.25 24.80
N ILE A 467 22.99 13.56 24.86
CA ILE A 467 22.65 14.52 23.82
C ILE A 467 23.93 15.15 23.29
N SER A 468 24.13 15.11 21.98
CA SER A 468 25.27 15.73 21.30
C SER A 468 24.81 16.50 20.07
N GLU A 469 25.61 17.47 19.64
CA GLU A 469 25.35 18.27 18.44
C GLU A 469 26.53 18.14 17.47
N GLN A 470 26.22 17.99 16.18
CA GLN A 470 27.18 17.95 15.09
C GLN A 470 26.83 19.06 14.10
N SER A 471 27.82 19.85 13.68
CA SER A 471 27.64 20.88 12.65
C SER A 471 28.19 20.40 11.30
N SER A 472 27.55 20.79 10.20
CA SER A 472 28.16 20.71 8.87
C SER A 472 29.25 21.78 8.69
N ILE A 473 30.26 21.48 7.87
CA ILE A 473 31.27 22.46 7.42
C ILE A 473 30.92 22.96 6.03
#